data_AF-A0A377CV78-F1
#
_entry.id   AF-A0A377CV78-F1
#
_cell.length_a   1.000
_cell.length_b   1.000
_cell.length_c   1.000
_cell.angle_alpha   90.00
_cell.angle_beta   90.00
_cell.angle_gamma   90.00
#
_symmetry.space_group_name_H-M   'P 1'
#
loop_
_entity.id
_entity.type
_entity.pdbx_description
1 polymer ?
#
loop_
_entity_poly.entity_id
_entity_poly.type
_entity_poly.pdbx_seq_one_letter_code
_entity_poly.pdbx_strand_id
1 'polypeptide(L)' 'MLHASQLSLTHPFTGEPLTIHAGLDDTWMQALSQFGWRGLLPENERVEFSAPSGQDGEISS' A
#
# COMPACT_ATOMS: atom_id res chain seq x y z
N MET A 1 0.82 -13.82 4.70
CA MET A 1 0.42 -12.51 4.14
C MET A 1 1.53 -12.00 3.26
N LEU A 2 1.22 -11.59 2.03
CA LEU A 2 2.17 -10.97 1.12
C LEU A 2 1.63 -9.58 0.77
N HIS A 3 2.42 -8.54 1.00
CA HIS A 3 2.08 -7.17 0.65
C HIS A 3 3.19 -6.63 -0.25
N ALA A 4 2.83 -6.15 -1.44
CA ALA A 4 3.77 -5.53 -2.37
C ALA A 4 3.76 -4.02 -2.13
N SER A 5 4.76 -3.52 -1.40
CA SER A 5 4.85 -2.09 -1.07
C SER A 5 5.33 -1.22 -2.24
N GLN A 6 5.82 -1.84 -3.32
CA GLN A 6 6.30 -1.14 -4.51
C GLN A 6 6.01 -1.93 -5.78
N LEU A 7 5.61 -1.21 -6.83
CA LEU A 7 5.52 -1.71 -8.20
C LEU A 7 6.22 -0.73 -9.14
N SER A 8 7.21 -1.23 -9.89
CA SER A 8 7.88 -0.47 -10.95
C SER A 8 7.49 -1.02 -12.31
N LEU A 9 7.07 -0.14 -13.22
CA LEU A 9 6.70 -0.48 -14.59
C LEU A 9 7.03 0.66 -15.55
N THR A 10 7.00 0.39 -16.85
CA THR A 10 7.06 1.43 -17.87
C THR A 10 5.66 2.01 -18.09
N HIS A 11 5.51 3.33 -18.00
CA HIS A 11 4.22 3.99 -18.18
C HIS A 11 3.68 3.73 -19.61
N PRO A 12 2.47 3.17 -19.77
CA PRO A 12 1.99 2.68 -21.06
C PRO A 12 1.73 3.78 -22.10
N PHE A 13 1.50 5.01 -21.64
CA PHE A 13 1.28 6.17 -22.53
C PHE A 13 2.56 6.97 -22.85
N THR A 14 3.39 7.29 -21.86
CA THR A 14 4.57 8.15 -22.04
C THR A 14 5.86 7.37 -22.30
N GLY A 15 5.90 6.08 -21.96
CA GLY A 15 7.11 5.26 -22.06
C GLY A 15 8.13 5.51 -20.93
N GLU A 16 7.85 6.42 -20.01
CA GLU A 16 8.75 6.77 -18.91
C GLU A 16 8.65 5.74 -17.76
N PRO A 17 9.72 5.52 -16.99
CA PRO A 17 9.67 4.67 -15.81
C PRO A 17 8.72 5.24 -14.76
N LEU A 18 7.80 4.41 -14.27
CA LEU A 18 6.81 4.73 -13.25
C LEU A 18 7.01 3.80 -12.05
N THR A 19 7.11 4.39 -10.86
CA THR A 19 7.14 3.65 -9.60
C THR A 19 5.95 4.05 -8.75
N ILE A 20 5.18 3.05 -8.32
CA ILE A 20 4.01 3.18 -7.45
C ILE A 20 4.38 2.58 -6.10
N HIS A 21 4.15 3.32 -5.02
CA HIS A 21 4.34 2.84 -3.65
C HIS A 21 2.98 2.62 -2.99
N ALA A 22 2.85 1.51 -2.26
CA ALA A 22 1.70 1.19 -1.45
C ALA A 22 2.10 1.24 0.03
N GLY A 23 1.29 1.93 0.83
CA GLY A 23 1.44 1.94 2.28
C GLY A 23 1.10 0.57 2.85
N LEU A 24 1.70 0.25 4.01
CA LEU A 24 1.34 -0.95 4.75
C LEU A 24 -0.12 -0.87 5.22
N ASP A 25 -0.87 -1.94 4.97
CA ASP A 25 -2.24 -2.08 5.47
C ASP A 25 -2.27 -2.21 7.00
N ASP A 26 -3.47 -2.05 7.58
CA ASP A 26 -3.71 -2.11 9.03
C ASP A 26 -3.19 -3.39 9.68
N THR A 27 -3.21 -4.52 8.95
CA THR A 27 -2.74 -5.81 9.47
C THR A 27 -1.23 -5.80 9.63
N TRP A 28 -0.50 -5.27 8.65
CA TRP A 28 0.94 -5.08 8.76
C TRP A 28 1.32 -4.01 9.79
N MET A 29 0.56 -2.92 9.88
CA MET A 29 0.77 -1.90 10.91
C MET A 29 0.62 -2.46 12.34
N GLN A 30 -0.36 -3.35 12.56
CA GLN A 30 -0.50 -4.04 13.83
C GLN A 30 0.66 -5.00 14.11
N ALA A 31 1.10 -5.78 13.11
CA ALA A 31 2.25 -6.67 13.26
C ALA A 31 3.50 -5.87 13.65
N LEU A 32 3.82 -4.79 12.91
CA LEU A 32 4.95 -3.91 13.22
C LEU A 32 4.85 -3.32 14.63
N SER A 33 3.65 -2.96 15.09
CA SER A 33 3.44 -2.46 16.45
C SER A 33 3.71 -3.52 17.51
N GLN A 34 3.28 -4.77 17.28
CA GLN A 34 3.49 -5.86 18.24
C GLN A 34 4.96 -6.26 18.36
N PHE A 35 5.72 -6.19 17.27
CA PHE A 35 7.15 -6.48 17.26
C PHE A 35 8.02 -5.27 17.63
N GLY A 36 7.42 -4.08 17.88
CA GLY A 36 8.15 -2.86 18.22
C GLY A 36 8.95 -2.27 17.05
N TRP A 37 8.57 -2.56 15.82
CA TRP A 37 9.27 -2.15 14.59
C TRP A 37 8.69 -0.88 13.95
N ARG A 38 7.73 -0.23 14.61
CA ARG A 38 7.20 1.06 14.16
C ARG A 38 8.32 2.11 14.06
N GLY A 39 8.34 2.86 12.96
CA GLY A 39 9.31 3.90 12.68
C GLY A 39 10.58 3.40 11.97
N LEU A 40 10.72 2.08 11.76
CA LEU A 40 11.86 1.52 11.02
C LEU A 40 11.63 1.54 9.50
N LEU A 41 10.38 1.69 9.05
CA LEU A 41 9.99 1.71 7.63
C LEU A 41 9.18 2.97 7.31
N PRO A 42 9.76 4.17 7.49
CA PRO A 42 9.03 5.43 7.40
C PRO A 42 8.40 5.69 6.02
N GLU A 43 8.95 5.13 4.95
CA GLU A 43 8.42 5.27 3.58
C GLU A 43 7.15 4.43 3.37
N ASN A 44 7.07 3.25 3.98
CA ASN A 44 5.91 2.36 3.84
C ASN A 44 4.82 2.64 4.90
N GLU A 45 5.17 3.32 5.99
CA GLU A 45 4.25 3.74 7.05
C GLU A 45 3.48 5.03 6.73
N ARG A 46 3.96 5.85 5.79
CA ARG A 46 3.44 7.21 5.51
C ARG A 46 2.92 7.42 4.10
N VAL A 47 2.47 6.37 3.42
CA VAL A 47 1.72 6.59 2.17
C VAL A 47 0.33 7.05 2.58
N GLU A 48 -0.01 8.28 2.20
CA GLU A 48 -1.32 8.89 2.44
C GLU A 48 -2.36 8.05 1.70
N PHE A 49 -3.03 7.15 2.43
CA PHE A 49 -4.17 6.43 1.88
C PHE A 49 -5.25 7.47 1.59
N SER A 50 -5.49 7.75 0.31
CA SER A 50 -6.84 8.18 -0.07
C SER A 50 -7.78 7.10 0.48
N ALA A 51 -8.82 7.55 1.22
CA ALA A 51 -9.78 6.70 1.91
C ALA A 51 -10.10 5.44 1.10
N PRO A 52 -10.32 4.27 1.74
CA PRO A 52 -10.54 3.02 1.04
C PRO A 52 -11.57 3.25 -0.07
N SER A 53 -11.12 3.14 -1.32
CA SER A 53 -12.02 3.16 -2.46
C SER A 53 -12.97 2.01 -2.23
N GLY A 54 -14.19 2.31 -1.78
CA GLY A 54 -15.28 1.35 -1.58
C GLY A 54 -15.71 0.79 -2.91
N GLN A 55 -14.84 -0.01 -3.53
CA GLN A 55 -15.00 -0.60 -4.85
C GLN A 55 -15.29 -2.09 -4.75
N ASP A 56 -15.72 -2.57 -3.58
CA ASP A 56 -16.46 -3.81 -3.47
C ASP A 56 -17.91 -3.42 -3.20
N GLY A 57 -18.62 -3.07 -4.28
CA GLY A 57 -20.07 -2.89 -4.23
C GLY A 57 -20.70 -4.14 -3.66
N GLU A 58 -21.46 -3.95 -2.58
CA GLU A 58 -22.34 -4.96 -2.01
C GLU A 58 -23.19 -5.58 -3.13
N ILE A 59 -22.89 -6.81 -3.53
CA ILE A 59 -23.82 -7.62 -4.30
C ILE A 59 -24.83 -8.13 -3.27
N SER A 60 -25.84 -7.31 -2.94
CA SER A 60 -27.03 -7.80 -2.27
C SER A 60 -27.71 -8.83 -3.18
N SER A 61 -27.97 -10.01 -2.63
CA SER A 61 -28.81 -11.07 -3.21
C SER A 61 -29.84 -11.47 -2.17
#